data_AF-A0A0B7NL19-F1
#
_entry.id   AF-A0A0B7NL19-F1
#
_cell.length_a   1.000
_cell.length_b   1.000
_cell.length_c   1.000
_cell.angle_alpha   90.00
_cell.angle_beta   90.00
_cell.angle_gamma   90.00
#
_symmetry.space_group_name_H-M   'P 1'
#
loop_
_entity.id
_entity.type
_entity.pdbx_description
1 polymer ?
#
loop_
_entity_poly.entity_id
_entity_poly.type
_entity_poly.pdbx_seq_one_letter_code
_entity_poly.pdbx_strand_id
1 'polypeptide(L)'
;MTVSFCLRILALSLLSNKALATTWPAYDEILEPFTYLGDTPYQNISFNSPNITTAMRIQRDIAMNVTIDQLVWPALELSTAFFGRDYSKQKLAQVDNVLIMGYKRLVVDLYWDPIDMDWQLCPYNIHSNATTNATTNATTTPVASENIALPDGYICALNFKFSNFLDTVNDYLVSTEVSRSPFKTDIIFLVLNLHDLSTNASKTVKTDSNLGQIIQKSIKPNTALLPRIYTPSNLTIDRINISASFYAHGREPYFPIIKQQAAQVSWPQWLYLIEKKVQLMVGYGTMPPSENTTFRLSMYDNSTIFNSNSLGSLMNTTEPTCTECGYSPYFTRRNYSDAHSIYSAVDSGHLADNVLSTIWSWDVNEPANNDELRCAAIKKSNGRWEANDCADQYRAACRKADNPNVWVLTKNTLSYDRSLSACPENYVFDVPRVPRQNTILRNLMVAQNVTEEKVWVNLNLAYNIKACWVIGRYGSCWWSSDAGEEYLGLIQTSIVGGVIVLILVGIFTWVKCARLWRNRNSKSRKAMVKTMLARREYVTVPA
;
A
#
# COMPACT_ATOMS: atom_id res chain seq x y z
N MET A 1 -35.81 10.70 69.90
CA MET A 1 -35.23 9.74 70.86
C MET A 1 -34.97 8.43 70.14
N THR A 2 -33.69 8.05 70.09
CA THR A 2 -33.11 6.69 70.15
C THR A 2 -33.48 5.67 69.04
N VAL A 3 -32.60 5.34 68.08
CA VAL A 3 -31.30 4.61 68.15
C VAL A 3 -31.49 3.08 68.14
N SER A 4 -31.10 2.48 66.99
CA SER A 4 -30.19 1.33 66.85
C SER A 4 -30.69 -0.12 66.83
N PHE A 5 -30.25 -0.78 65.76
CA PHE A 5 -29.78 -2.17 65.62
C PHE A 5 -30.81 -3.31 65.68
N CYS A 6 -31.11 -4.02 64.58
CA CYS A 6 -30.29 -4.99 63.83
C CYS A 6 -30.74 -6.42 64.21
N LEU A 7 -31.43 -7.13 63.31
CA LEU A 7 -31.07 -8.49 62.83
C LEU A 7 -32.17 -9.13 61.94
N ARG A 8 -31.71 -9.58 60.76
CA ARG A 8 -32.16 -10.73 59.92
C ARG A 8 -33.52 -10.60 59.21
N ILE A 9 -33.58 -10.33 57.90
CA ILE A 9 -33.24 -11.16 56.71
C ILE A 9 -34.18 -12.37 56.52
N LEU A 10 -34.72 -12.44 55.27
CA LEU A 10 -35.57 -13.46 54.62
C LEU A 10 -37.09 -13.30 54.87
N ALA A 11 -37.98 -13.19 53.88
CA ALA A 11 -37.86 -13.31 52.43
C ALA A 11 -39.16 -12.79 51.74
N LEU A 12 -39.07 -12.57 50.43
CA LEU A 12 -40.17 -12.34 49.47
C LEU A 12 -40.99 -11.04 49.59
N SER A 13 -40.59 -10.02 48.83
CA SER A 13 -41.43 -9.40 47.78
C SER A 13 -40.71 -8.17 47.24
N LEU A 14 -40.36 -8.17 45.95
CA LEU A 14 -40.27 -6.99 45.07
C LEU A 14 -39.69 -7.47 43.72
N LEU A 15 -40.56 -7.87 42.81
CA LEU A 15 -40.27 -7.98 41.38
C LEU A 15 -40.81 -6.72 40.71
N SER A 16 -39.91 -5.78 40.42
CA SER A 16 -40.15 -4.74 39.42
C SER A 16 -38.82 -4.46 38.70
N ASN A 17 -38.81 -4.88 37.44
CA ASN A 17 -37.93 -4.53 36.33
C ASN A 17 -36.75 -3.59 36.61
N LYS A 18 -35.54 -4.17 36.62
CA LYS A 18 -34.35 -3.53 36.06
C LYS A 18 -33.71 -4.49 35.06
N ALA A 19 -33.74 -4.09 33.80
CA ALA A 19 -32.92 -4.68 32.75
C ALA A 19 -31.44 -4.56 33.18
N LEU A 20 -30.75 -5.69 33.31
CA LEU A 20 -29.30 -5.71 33.44
C LEU A 20 -28.70 -5.19 32.14
N ALA A 21 -28.15 -3.99 32.18
CA ALA A 21 -27.05 -3.63 31.31
C ALA A 21 -25.84 -4.46 31.76
N THR A 22 -25.50 -5.49 30.99
CA THR A 22 -24.23 -6.21 31.14
C THR A 22 -23.11 -5.24 30.77
N THR A 23 -22.44 -4.70 31.79
CA THR A 23 -21.23 -3.91 31.66
C THR A 23 -20.12 -4.80 31.11
N TRP A 24 -19.56 -4.40 29.97
CA TRP A 24 -18.36 -4.97 29.37
C TRP A 24 -17.18 -4.92 30.37
N PRO A 25 -16.31 -5.93 30.43
CA PRO A 25 -15.09 -5.83 31.21
C PRO A 25 -14.17 -4.73 30.64
N ALA A 26 -13.54 -3.99 31.55
CA ALA A 26 -12.58 -2.94 31.22
C ALA A 26 -11.34 -3.53 30.52
N TYR A 27 -10.79 -2.76 29.57
CA TYR A 27 -9.74 -3.13 28.62
C TYR A 27 -8.32 -3.28 29.23
N ASP A 28 -8.20 -3.21 30.57
CA ASP A 28 -6.90 -3.11 31.27
C ASP A 28 -6.30 -4.46 31.71
N GLU A 29 -6.88 -5.60 31.32
CA GLU A 29 -6.36 -6.95 31.66
C GLU A 29 -5.81 -7.75 30.46
N ILE A 30 -5.19 -7.08 29.48
CA ILE A 30 -4.23 -7.77 28.60
C ILE A 30 -2.86 -7.66 29.27
N LEU A 31 -2.57 -8.61 30.17
CA LEU A 31 -1.27 -8.76 30.78
C LEU A 31 -0.26 -9.32 29.76
N GLU A 32 0.84 -8.59 29.64
CA GLU A 32 2.09 -8.82 28.91
C GLU A 32 2.21 -8.20 27.50
N PRO A 33 3.29 -7.43 27.22
CA PRO A 33 3.61 -7.05 25.85
C PRO A 33 4.00 -8.34 25.11
N PHE A 34 3.19 -8.76 24.14
CA PHE A 34 3.54 -9.85 23.24
C PHE A 34 4.89 -9.56 22.59
N THR A 35 5.98 -10.11 23.14
CA THR A 35 7.24 -10.22 22.43
C THR A 35 6.98 -11.15 21.25
N TYR A 36 7.02 -10.59 20.04
CA TYR A 36 6.94 -11.36 18.81
C TYR A 36 8.13 -12.32 18.75
N LEU A 37 7.87 -13.62 18.88
CA LEU A 37 8.88 -14.69 18.91
C LEU A 37 9.19 -15.28 17.52
N GLY A 38 8.60 -14.75 16.44
CA GLY A 38 8.72 -15.35 15.10
C GLY A 38 7.86 -16.61 14.88
N ASP A 39 7.16 -17.09 15.92
CA ASP A 39 6.19 -18.20 15.86
C ASP A 39 4.87 -17.75 15.25
N THR A 40 4.85 -17.61 13.93
CA THR A 40 3.60 -17.47 13.16
C THR A 40 3.18 -18.83 12.59
N PRO A 41 1.88 -19.06 12.36
CA PRO A 41 1.44 -20.23 11.59
C PRO A 41 2.05 -20.30 10.17
N TYR A 42 2.63 -19.21 9.68
CA TYR A 42 3.23 -19.08 8.34
C TYR A 42 4.75 -19.29 8.32
N GLN A 43 5.36 -19.75 9.41
CA GLN A 43 6.79 -20.06 9.44
C GLN A 43 7.23 -20.94 8.26
N ASN A 44 8.39 -20.63 7.69
CA ASN A 44 9.00 -21.34 6.56
C ASN A 44 8.21 -21.26 5.24
N ILE A 45 7.21 -20.37 5.12
CA ILE A 45 6.49 -20.13 3.87
C ILE A 45 7.11 -18.95 3.13
N SER A 46 7.41 -19.14 1.84
CA SER A 46 7.90 -18.05 0.99
C SER A 46 6.83 -16.98 0.81
N PHE A 47 7.17 -15.72 1.05
CA PHE A 47 6.30 -14.57 0.82
C PHE A 47 5.70 -14.54 -0.60
N ASN A 48 6.47 -14.97 -1.60
CA ASN A 48 6.03 -15.00 -3.00
C ASN A 48 5.03 -16.12 -3.32
N SER A 49 4.62 -16.91 -2.33
CA SER A 49 3.56 -17.90 -2.50
C SER A 49 2.26 -17.24 -2.98
N PRO A 50 1.60 -17.78 -4.02
CA PRO A 50 0.32 -17.26 -4.51
C PRO A 50 -0.75 -17.16 -3.42
N ASN A 51 -0.79 -18.08 -2.47
CA ASN A 51 -1.81 -18.10 -1.42
C ASN A 51 -1.62 -16.92 -0.46
N ILE A 52 -0.36 -16.61 -0.09
CA ILE A 52 0.01 -15.47 0.74
C ILE A 52 -0.32 -14.13 0.07
N THR A 53 0.19 -13.94 -1.16
CA THR A 53 -0.04 -12.69 -1.90
C THR A 53 -1.52 -12.47 -2.20
N THR A 54 -2.27 -13.55 -2.45
CA THR A 54 -3.72 -13.51 -2.62
C THR A 54 -4.43 -13.16 -1.31
N ALA A 55 -4.08 -13.78 -0.19
CA ALA A 55 -4.68 -13.50 1.12
C ALA A 55 -4.55 -12.03 1.51
N MET A 56 -3.35 -11.45 1.40
CA MET A 56 -3.11 -10.02 1.67
C MET A 56 -3.89 -9.11 0.71
N ARG A 57 -3.94 -9.47 -0.58
CA ARG A 57 -4.74 -8.72 -1.57
C ARG A 57 -6.22 -8.73 -1.23
N ILE A 58 -6.76 -9.85 -0.75
CA ILE A 58 -8.17 -9.94 -0.34
C ILE A 58 -8.44 -9.04 0.85
N GLN A 59 -7.56 -9.02 1.87
CA GLN A 59 -7.71 -8.09 3.02
C GLN A 59 -7.79 -6.63 2.57
N ARG A 60 -6.97 -6.25 1.58
CA ARG A 60 -6.99 -4.92 0.96
C ARG A 60 -8.29 -4.68 0.18
N ASP A 61 -8.72 -5.62 -0.66
CA ASP A 61 -9.86 -5.44 -1.56
C ASP A 61 -11.21 -5.38 -0.80
N ILE A 62 -11.39 -6.19 0.25
CA ILE A 62 -12.61 -6.12 1.10
C ILE A 62 -12.68 -4.83 1.92
N ALA A 63 -11.53 -4.20 2.17
CA ALA A 63 -11.40 -2.92 2.87
C ALA A 63 -11.65 -1.69 1.97
N MET A 64 -12.15 -1.87 0.74
CA MET A 64 -12.27 -0.79 -0.25
C MET A 64 -12.96 0.49 0.25
N ASN A 65 -13.99 0.37 1.08
CA ASN A 65 -14.78 1.48 1.62
C ASN A 65 -14.51 1.74 3.11
N VAL A 66 -13.39 1.23 3.62
CA VAL A 66 -12.88 1.50 4.96
C VAL A 66 -11.92 2.69 4.88
N THR A 67 -11.99 3.57 5.87
CA THR A 67 -11.07 4.71 5.98
C THR A 67 -9.68 4.23 6.36
N ILE A 68 -8.64 4.86 5.81
CA ILE A 68 -7.27 4.35 5.93
C ILE A 68 -6.76 4.28 7.38
N ASP A 69 -7.33 5.04 8.30
CA ASP A 69 -7.02 5.04 9.74
C ASP A 69 -7.54 3.81 10.50
N GLN A 70 -8.43 3.02 9.89
CA GLN A 70 -8.95 1.78 10.46
C GLN A 70 -8.21 0.55 9.93
N LEU A 71 -7.25 0.74 9.01
CA LEU A 71 -6.49 -0.33 8.37
C LEU A 71 -5.16 -0.57 9.06
N VAL A 72 -4.64 -1.79 8.89
CA VAL A 72 -3.34 -2.21 9.40
C VAL A 72 -2.28 -1.95 8.35
N TRP A 73 -1.24 -1.21 8.74
CA TRP A 73 -0.11 -0.84 7.91
C TRP A 73 1.19 -1.35 8.52
N PRO A 74 1.62 -2.60 8.18
CA PRO A 74 2.84 -3.18 8.71
C PRO A 74 4.03 -2.27 8.47
N ALA A 75 4.77 -1.99 9.54
CA ALA A 75 5.78 -0.95 9.54
C ALA A 75 7.18 -1.49 9.85
N LEU A 76 8.19 -1.00 9.13
CA LEU A 76 9.58 -1.41 9.31
C LEU A 76 10.46 -0.20 9.60
N GLU A 77 11.20 -0.23 10.70
CA GLU A 77 12.26 0.72 10.98
C GLU A 77 13.53 0.34 10.21
N LEU A 78 13.83 1.06 9.13
CA LEU A 78 14.89 0.67 8.23
C LEU A 78 16.28 0.71 8.89
N SER A 79 16.55 1.69 9.73
CA SER A 79 17.87 1.85 10.37
C SER A 79 18.23 0.66 11.26
N THR A 80 17.32 0.23 12.14
CA THR A 80 17.61 -0.81 13.12
C THR A 80 17.32 -2.22 12.60
N ALA A 81 16.26 -2.37 11.80
CA ALA A 81 15.77 -3.68 11.37
C ALA A 81 16.22 -4.10 9.96
N PHE A 82 16.63 -3.18 9.08
CA PHE A 82 17.02 -3.51 7.71
C PHE A 82 18.49 -3.21 7.40
N PHE A 83 18.93 -1.96 7.58
CA PHE A 83 20.30 -1.51 7.36
C PHE A 83 21.23 -1.98 8.47
N GLY A 84 20.83 -1.82 9.73
CA GLY A 84 21.67 -2.08 10.89
C GLY A 84 22.90 -1.18 10.87
N ARG A 85 24.02 -1.70 10.34
CA ARG A 85 25.27 -0.96 10.13
C ARG A 85 25.68 -0.88 8.65
N ASP A 86 24.94 -1.51 7.76
CA ASP A 86 25.22 -1.57 6.32
C ASP A 86 24.29 -0.62 5.56
N TYR A 87 24.80 0.58 5.28
CA TYR A 87 24.22 1.59 4.39
C TYR A 87 25.01 1.63 3.06
N SER A 88 25.53 0.49 2.63
CA SER A 88 26.18 0.37 1.33
C SER A 88 25.20 0.58 0.18
N LYS A 89 25.73 0.97 -0.97
CA LYS A 89 24.93 1.15 -2.20
C LYS A 89 24.15 -0.12 -2.57
N GLN A 90 24.75 -1.29 -2.34
CA GLN A 90 24.11 -2.58 -2.60
C GLN A 90 22.89 -2.80 -1.70
N LYS A 91 23.02 -2.55 -0.39
CA LYS A 91 21.91 -2.72 0.56
C LYS A 91 20.78 -1.72 0.30
N LEU A 92 21.13 -0.48 -0.05
CA LEU A 92 20.18 0.57 -0.41
C LEU A 92 19.39 0.23 -1.68
N ALA A 93 20.02 -0.40 -2.67
CA ALA A 93 19.34 -0.87 -3.88
C ALA A 93 18.34 -2.03 -3.63
N GLN A 94 18.29 -2.59 -2.42
CA GLN A 94 17.40 -3.69 -2.03
C GLN A 94 16.19 -3.22 -1.21
N VAL A 95 15.98 -1.91 -1.02
CA VAL A 95 14.84 -1.36 -0.28
C VAL A 95 13.51 -1.71 -0.95
N ASP A 96 13.47 -1.84 -2.27
CA ASP A 96 12.28 -2.29 -2.99
C ASP A 96 11.82 -3.69 -2.53
N ASN A 97 12.73 -4.57 -2.13
CA ASN A 97 12.39 -5.89 -1.61
C ASN A 97 11.51 -5.82 -0.36
N VAL A 98 11.73 -4.85 0.55
CA VAL A 98 10.86 -4.73 1.74
C VAL A 98 9.45 -4.25 1.37
N LEU A 99 9.32 -3.41 0.36
CA LEU A 99 8.02 -2.99 -0.18
C LEU A 99 7.33 -4.14 -0.93
N ILE A 100 8.10 -4.95 -1.67
CA ILE A 100 7.60 -6.16 -2.33
C ILE A 100 7.11 -7.17 -1.29
N MET A 101 7.84 -7.33 -0.18
CA MET A 101 7.44 -8.14 0.98
C MET A 101 6.20 -7.63 1.71
N GLY A 102 5.58 -6.52 1.32
CA GLY A 102 4.31 -6.08 1.88
C GLY A 102 4.39 -5.17 3.09
N TYR A 103 5.58 -4.71 3.49
CA TYR A 103 5.68 -3.56 4.40
C TYR A 103 5.08 -2.33 3.72
N LYS A 104 4.13 -1.69 4.41
CA LYS A 104 3.40 -0.52 3.88
C LYS A 104 3.87 0.78 4.48
N ARG A 105 4.55 0.75 5.62
CA ARG A 105 5.08 1.93 6.31
C ARG A 105 6.58 1.77 6.54
N LEU A 106 7.39 2.57 5.86
CA LEU A 106 8.84 2.58 6.10
C LEU A 106 9.18 3.74 7.02
N VAL A 107 9.81 3.44 8.15
CA VAL A 107 10.34 4.44 9.08
C VAL A 107 11.81 4.62 8.77
N VAL A 108 12.18 5.84 8.38
CA VAL A 108 13.48 6.18 7.80
C VAL A 108 14.13 7.24 8.67
N ASP A 109 15.33 6.95 9.16
CA ASP A 109 16.19 7.96 9.78
C ASP A 109 16.93 8.73 8.69
N LEU A 110 16.72 10.04 8.67
CA LEU A 110 17.39 10.99 7.79
C LEU A 110 18.29 11.89 8.61
N TYR A 111 19.50 12.07 8.11
CA TYR A 111 20.55 12.83 8.75
C TYR A 111 20.86 14.06 7.88
N TRP A 112 20.67 15.24 8.45
CA TRP A 112 21.02 16.49 7.81
C TRP A 112 22.53 16.69 7.84
N ASP A 113 23.15 16.84 6.67
CA ASP A 113 24.56 17.25 6.54
C ASP A 113 24.64 18.77 6.37
N PRO A 114 25.14 19.52 7.37
CA PRO A 114 25.23 20.98 7.30
C PRO A 114 26.29 21.47 6.30
N ILE A 115 27.19 20.61 5.81
CA ILE A 115 28.20 20.98 4.81
C ILE A 115 27.58 20.94 3.41
N ASP A 116 26.92 19.83 3.09
CA ASP A 116 26.26 19.64 1.79
C ASP A 116 24.91 20.36 1.70
N MET A 117 24.35 20.75 2.84
CA MET A 117 23.00 21.29 2.97
C MET A 117 21.96 20.34 2.36
N ASP A 118 22.12 19.03 2.62
CA ASP A 118 21.27 18.00 2.04
C ASP A 118 21.05 16.82 3.01
N TRP A 119 20.02 16.01 2.74
CA TRP A 119 19.64 14.86 3.56
C TRP A 119 20.28 13.57 3.07
N GLN A 120 20.82 12.79 4.00
CA GLN A 120 21.38 11.46 3.75
C GLN A 120 20.81 10.41 4.72
N LEU A 121 21.04 9.13 4.43
CA LEU A 121 20.61 8.02 5.29
C LEU A 121 21.70 7.56 6.26
N CYS A 122 22.98 7.84 5.96
CA CYS A 122 24.10 7.43 6.80
C CYS A 122 24.15 8.27 8.09
N PRO A 123 24.33 7.65 9.28
CA PRO A 123 24.38 8.34 10.57
C PRO A 123 25.70 9.08 10.86
N TYR A 124 26.59 9.20 9.87
CA TYR A 124 27.91 9.79 10.01
C TYR A 124 28.18 10.81 8.92
N ASN A 125 29.01 11.81 9.24
CA ASN A 125 29.52 12.73 8.24
C ASN A 125 30.52 12.00 7.31
N ILE A 126 30.14 11.89 6.04
CA ILE A 126 30.90 11.13 5.03
C ILE A 126 32.10 11.95 4.54
N HIS A 127 31.95 13.27 4.41
CA HIS A 127 32.97 14.19 3.88
C HIS A 127 34.14 14.40 4.84
N SER A 128 33.88 14.45 6.15
CA SER A 128 34.95 14.58 7.17
C SER A 128 35.82 13.33 7.27
N ASN A 129 35.28 12.15 6.98
CA ASN A 129 35.96 10.86 7.21
C ASN A 129 36.58 10.28 5.92
N ALA A 130 36.11 10.68 4.73
CA ALA A 130 36.76 10.36 3.47
C ALA A 130 38.15 11.03 3.34
N THR A 131 38.32 12.21 3.96
CA THR A 131 39.59 12.95 3.94
C THR A 131 40.64 12.39 4.89
N THR A 132 40.27 11.71 5.98
CA THR A 132 41.22 11.08 6.92
C THR A 132 41.81 9.77 6.40
N ASN A 133 41.08 9.01 5.59
CA ASN A 133 41.54 7.72 5.03
C ASN A 133 42.37 7.85 3.75
N ALA A 134 42.59 9.06 3.24
CA ALA A 134 43.39 9.33 2.03
C ALA A 134 44.93 9.42 2.30
N THR A 135 45.45 8.75 3.33
CA THR A 135 46.88 8.79 3.72
C THR A 135 47.62 7.46 3.65
N THR A 136 47.22 6.51 2.80
CA THR A 136 48.03 5.32 2.51
C THR A 136 48.30 5.16 1.01
N ASN A 137 49.58 5.27 0.66
CA ASN A 137 50.17 5.00 -0.64
C ASN A 137 49.55 3.80 -1.36
N ALA A 138 48.95 4.02 -2.53
CA ALA A 138 48.62 2.95 -3.47
C ALA A 138 48.75 3.45 -4.92
N THR A 139 49.84 3.05 -5.58
CA THR A 139 50.11 3.16 -7.03
C THR A 139 49.33 2.11 -7.82
N THR A 140 48.01 2.12 -7.70
CA THR A 140 47.10 1.36 -8.56
C THR A 140 45.92 2.25 -8.91
N THR A 141 45.58 2.33 -10.20
CA THR A 141 44.42 3.04 -10.74
C THR A 141 43.24 3.06 -9.77
N PRO A 142 42.73 4.24 -9.36
CA PRO A 142 41.70 4.32 -8.33
C PRO A 142 40.38 3.80 -8.92
N VAL A 143 40.04 2.56 -8.63
CA VAL A 143 38.62 2.17 -8.60
C VAL A 143 38.08 2.89 -7.37
N ALA A 144 37.42 4.03 -7.57
CA ALA A 144 36.77 4.75 -6.49
C ALA A 144 35.82 3.77 -5.78
N SER A 145 36.14 3.38 -4.54
CA SER A 145 35.25 2.52 -3.76
C SER A 145 33.95 3.28 -3.52
N GLU A 146 32.82 2.76 -4.00
CA GLU A 146 31.51 3.43 -3.87
C GLU A 146 31.03 3.52 -2.41
N ASN A 147 31.67 2.76 -1.52
CA ASN A 147 31.38 2.71 -0.09
C ASN A 147 32.62 3.08 0.75
N ILE A 148 32.38 3.57 1.96
CA ILE A 148 33.39 3.85 2.99
C ILE A 148 33.06 3.10 4.27
N ALA A 149 34.08 2.53 4.92
CA ALA A 149 33.98 1.98 6.26
C ALA A 149 34.20 3.07 7.31
N LEU A 150 33.37 3.08 8.34
CA LEU A 150 33.27 4.11 9.38
C LEU A 150 33.37 3.47 10.78
N PRO A 151 33.53 4.28 11.85
CA PRO A 151 33.59 3.77 13.22
C PRO A 151 32.44 2.83 13.59
N ASP A 152 32.67 1.98 14.58
CA ASP A 152 31.72 0.95 15.03
C ASP A 152 31.27 -0.06 13.97
N GLY A 153 32.03 -0.17 12.86
CA GLY A 153 31.76 -1.13 11.78
C GLY A 153 30.62 -0.72 10.86
N TYR A 154 30.32 0.59 10.76
CA TYR A 154 29.37 1.11 9.79
C TYR A 154 29.98 1.12 8.38
N ILE A 155 29.16 0.84 7.37
CA ILE A 155 29.50 0.97 5.96
C ILE A 155 28.51 1.93 5.32
N CYS A 156 28.98 2.98 4.67
CA CYS A 156 28.11 3.97 4.02
C CYS A 156 28.51 4.21 2.57
N ALA A 157 27.53 4.39 1.68
CA ALA A 157 27.76 4.81 0.31
C ALA A 157 28.17 6.30 0.24
N LEU A 158 29.26 6.61 -0.48
CA LEU A 158 29.88 7.96 -0.45
C LEU A 158 28.99 9.08 -0.99
N ASN A 159 28.23 8.81 -2.05
CA ASN A 159 27.44 9.81 -2.79
C ASN A 159 25.93 9.56 -2.71
N PHE A 160 25.47 8.80 -1.72
CA PHE A 160 24.06 8.41 -1.63
C PHE A 160 23.27 9.38 -0.76
N LYS A 161 22.27 10.02 -1.36
CA LYS A 161 21.38 10.99 -0.70
C LYS A 161 19.97 10.44 -0.56
N PHE A 162 19.12 11.17 0.15
CA PHE A 162 17.71 10.80 0.30
C PHE A 162 16.96 10.71 -1.04
N SER A 163 17.34 11.53 -2.02
CA SER A 163 16.80 11.47 -3.38
C SER A 163 16.99 10.09 -4.03
N ASN A 164 18.15 9.45 -3.84
CA ASN A 164 18.42 8.12 -4.40
C ASN A 164 17.54 7.04 -3.75
N PHE A 165 17.26 7.14 -2.45
CA PHE A 165 16.30 6.27 -1.78
C PHE A 165 14.89 6.46 -2.36
N LEU A 166 14.48 7.73 -2.55
CA LEU A 166 13.18 8.04 -3.14
C LEU A 166 13.07 7.60 -4.60
N ASP A 167 14.16 7.54 -5.36
CA ASP A 167 14.15 6.98 -6.71
C ASP A 167 13.77 5.48 -6.67
N THR A 168 14.34 4.71 -5.74
CA THR A 168 13.95 3.29 -5.52
C THR A 168 12.49 3.17 -5.09
N VAL A 169 12.02 4.02 -4.18
CA VAL A 169 10.60 4.05 -3.79
C VAL A 169 9.73 4.40 -5.00
N ASN A 170 10.10 5.41 -5.78
CA ASN A 170 9.37 5.82 -6.98
C ASN A 170 9.28 4.69 -8.00
N ASP A 171 10.36 3.95 -8.24
CA ASP A 171 10.38 2.82 -9.16
C ASP A 171 9.40 1.73 -8.70
N TYR A 172 9.34 1.44 -7.40
CA TYR A 172 8.32 0.55 -6.84
C TYR A 172 6.90 1.09 -7.07
N LEU A 173 6.64 2.36 -6.76
CA LEU A 173 5.30 2.96 -6.92
C LEU A 173 4.84 2.96 -8.39
N VAL A 174 5.75 3.26 -9.33
CA VAL A 174 5.49 3.20 -10.77
C VAL A 174 5.28 1.77 -11.24
N SER A 175 6.03 0.79 -10.72
CA SER A 175 5.85 -0.62 -11.08
C SER A 175 4.51 -1.21 -10.57
N THR A 176 3.98 -0.64 -9.48
CA THR A 176 2.76 -1.09 -8.81
C THR A 176 1.55 -0.19 -9.06
N GLU A 177 1.66 0.77 -9.98
CA GLU A 177 0.55 1.66 -10.31
C GLU A 177 -0.66 0.88 -10.85
N VAL A 178 -1.87 1.43 -10.64
CA VAL A 178 -3.16 0.75 -10.93
C VAL A 178 -3.23 0.21 -12.36
N SER A 179 -2.71 0.98 -13.33
CA SER A 179 -2.67 0.64 -14.74
C SER A 179 -1.78 -0.59 -15.05
N ARG A 180 -0.66 -0.71 -14.35
CA ARG A 180 0.33 -1.78 -14.59
C ARG A 180 0.09 -3.02 -13.76
N SER A 181 -0.23 -2.84 -12.47
CA SER A 181 -0.31 -3.93 -11.52
C SER A 181 -1.38 -3.67 -10.45
N PRO A 182 -2.67 -3.66 -10.82
CA PRO A 182 -3.75 -3.35 -9.89
C PRO A 182 -3.82 -4.33 -8.70
N PHE A 183 -3.30 -5.55 -8.89
CA PHE A 183 -3.17 -6.57 -7.85
C PHE A 183 -2.16 -6.22 -6.75
N LYS A 184 -1.20 -5.33 -7.05
CA LYS A 184 -0.13 -4.91 -6.14
C LYS A 184 -0.27 -3.46 -5.69
N THR A 185 -1.10 -2.66 -6.36
CA THR A 185 -1.31 -1.25 -6.03
C THR A 185 -1.79 -1.06 -4.59
N ASP A 186 -1.11 -0.20 -3.85
CA ASP A 186 -1.50 0.15 -2.50
C ASP A 186 -0.95 1.52 -2.11
N ILE A 187 -1.30 1.98 -0.92
CA ILE A 187 -0.75 3.18 -0.31
C ILE A 187 0.48 2.78 0.52
N ILE A 188 1.56 3.53 0.33
CA ILE A 188 2.79 3.45 1.10
C ILE A 188 2.93 4.70 1.96
N PHE A 189 3.45 4.51 3.17
CA PHE A 189 3.72 5.55 4.14
C PHE A 189 5.23 5.65 4.34
N LEU A 190 5.77 6.86 4.23
CA LEU A 190 7.12 7.17 4.68
C LEU A 190 7.03 7.99 5.97
N VAL A 191 7.65 7.49 7.04
CA VAL A 191 7.80 8.20 8.30
C VAL A 191 9.24 8.65 8.41
N LEU A 192 9.46 9.95 8.46
CA LEU A 192 10.79 10.54 8.44
C LEU A 192 11.18 10.95 9.86
N ASN A 193 12.12 10.21 10.44
CA ASN A 193 12.81 10.59 11.65
C ASN A 193 13.98 11.49 11.27
N LEU A 194 14.03 12.71 11.77
CA LEU A 194 15.05 13.68 11.39
C LEU A 194 16.13 13.74 12.45
N HIS A 195 17.39 13.83 12.00
CA HIS A 195 18.59 13.94 12.81
C HIS A 195 19.50 15.02 12.23
N ASP A 196 20.43 15.52 13.04
CA ASP A 196 21.39 16.54 12.62
C ASP A 196 22.81 16.06 12.91
N LEU A 197 23.69 16.09 11.90
CA LEU A 197 25.08 15.62 12.00
C LEU A 197 26.06 16.70 12.50
N SER A 198 25.58 17.89 12.83
CA SER A 198 26.44 18.96 13.32
C SER A 198 27.16 18.55 14.61
N THR A 199 28.49 18.57 14.57
CA THR A 199 29.31 18.19 15.71
C THR A 199 29.63 19.37 16.64
N ASN A 200 29.64 20.61 16.13
CA ASN A 200 29.99 21.83 16.90
C ASN A 200 29.60 23.16 16.21
N ALA A 201 28.73 23.16 15.20
CA ALA A 201 28.31 24.42 14.57
C ALA A 201 27.56 25.27 15.61
N SER A 202 27.98 26.54 15.79
CA SER A 202 27.18 27.51 16.54
C SER A 202 25.75 27.42 16.01
N LYS A 203 24.83 26.92 16.84
CA LYS A 203 23.42 26.59 16.51
C LYS A 203 22.58 27.81 16.07
N THR A 204 23.25 28.92 15.73
CA THR A 204 22.70 30.22 15.40
C THR A 204 22.40 30.39 13.92
N VAL A 205 23.12 29.71 13.01
CA VAL A 205 22.85 29.79 11.56
C VAL A 205 22.08 28.54 11.14
N LYS A 206 20.83 28.72 10.73
CA LYS A 206 19.98 27.64 10.23
C LYS A 206 19.74 27.80 8.73
N THR A 207 19.81 26.69 8.02
CA THR A 207 19.52 26.62 6.58
C THR A 207 18.14 26.00 6.36
N ASP A 208 17.41 26.50 5.37
CA ASP A 208 16.12 25.91 5.02
C ASP A 208 16.30 24.50 4.48
N SER A 209 15.53 23.58 5.03
CA SER A 209 15.42 22.21 4.56
C SER A 209 14.77 22.20 3.16
N ASN A 210 15.28 21.30 2.32
CA ASN A 210 14.82 21.02 0.97
C ASN A 210 13.98 19.72 0.89
N LEU A 211 13.56 19.16 2.03
CA LEU A 211 12.98 17.81 2.12
C LEU A 211 11.71 17.64 1.28
N GLY A 212 10.77 18.58 1.37
CA GLY A 212 9.54 18.58 0.58
C GLY A 212 9.82 18.72 -0.93
N GLN A 213 10.86 19.48 -1.30
CA GLN A 213 11.27 19.63 -2.70
C GLN A 213 11.90 18.35 -3.24
N ILE A 214 12.75 17.69 -2.45
CA ILE A 214 13.35 16.40 -2.80
C ILE A 214 12.24 15.36 -3.05
N ILE A 215 11.26 15.27 -2.14
CA ILE A 215 10.13 14.33 -2.27
C ILE A 215 9.33 14.60 -3.56
N GLN A 216 8.90 15.84 -3.79
CA GLN A 216 8.11 16.17 -4.98
C GLN A 216 8.90 15.97 -6.28
N LYS A 217 10.21 16.17 -6.28
CA LYS A 217 11.06 15.99 -7.46
C LYS A 217 11.33 14.52 -7.77
N SER A 218 11.59 13.70 -6.75
CA SER A 218 11.89 12.27 -6.94
C SER A 218 10.65 11.43 -7.22
N ILE A 219 9.49 11.76 -6.62
CA ILE A 219 8.25 11.01 -6.81
C ILE A 219 7.49 11.57 -8.02
N LYS A 220 7.53 10.84 -9.14
CA LYS A 220 6.93 11.26 -10.40
C LYS A 220 5.39 11.19 -10.31
N PRO A 221 4.67 12.29 -10.59
CA PRO A 221 3.21 12.26 -10.62
C PRO A 221 2.71 11.37 -11.76
N ASN A 222 1.48 10.85 -11.65
CA ASN A 222 0.87 10.06 -12.72
C ASN A 222 0.56 10.92 -13.94
N THR A 223 -0.02 12.09 -13.69
CA THR A 223 -0.24 13.16 -14.67
C THR A 223 -0.08 14.51 -13.99
N ALA A 224 -0.03 15.61 -14.76
CA ALA A 224 0.00 16.96 -14.19
C ALA A 224 -1.20 17.27 -13.27
N LEU A 225 -2.30 16.51 -13.34
CA LEU A 225 -3.53 16.72 -12.59
C LEU A 225 -3.81 15.63 -11.52
N LEU A 226 -3.09 14.51 -11.53
CA LEU A 226 -3.27 13.39 -10.60
C LEU A 226 -1.98 13.17 -9.80
N PRO A 227 -1.85 13.80 -8.62
CA PRO A 227 -0.66 13.69 -7.79
C PRO A 227 -0.57 12.28 -7.19
N ARG A 228 0.63 11.70 -7.25
CA ARG A 228 0.93 10.39 -6.63
C ARG A 228 1.08 10.50 -5.10
N ILE A 229 1.45 11.69 -4.61
CA ILE A 229 1.60 12.02 -3.19
C ILE A 229 0.30 12.64 -2.69
N TYR A 230 -0.21 12.14 -1.56
CA TYR A 230 -1.27 12.78 -0.81
C TYR A 230 -0.68 13.64 0.31
N THR A 231 -1.10 14.89 0.37
CA THR A 231 -0.50 15.94 1.20
C THR A 231 -1.50 16.51 2.23
N PRO A 232 -1.03 17.27 3.24
CA PRO A 232 -1.91 17.99 4.17
C PRO A 232 -2.95 18.88 3.48
N SER A 233 -2.58 19.48 2.35
CA SER A 233 -3.49 20.31 1.57
C SER A 233 -4.63 19.49 0.96
N ASN A 234 -4.34 18.28 0.47
CA ASN A 234 -5.36 17.37 -0.06
C ASN A 234 -6.34 16.94 1.04
N LEU A 235 -5.82 16.58 2.23
CA LEU A 235 -6.67 16.24 3.38
C LEU A 235 -7.58 17.38 3.81
N THR A 236 -7.08 18.62 3.79
CA THR A 236 -7.89 19.80 4.10
C THR A 236 -9.05 19.94 3.10
N ILE A 237 -8.78 19.76 1.81
CA ILE A 237 -9.80 19.82 0.75
C ILE A 237 -10.83 18.69 0.90
N ASP A 238 -10.37 17.46 1.14
CA ASP A 238 -11.25 16.30 1.32
C ASP A 238 -12.17 16.49 2.53
N ARG A 239 -11.66 17.05 3.64
CA ARG A 239 -12.44 17.36 4.85
C ARG A 239 -13.46 18.47 4.66
N ILE A 240 -13.27 19.36 3.68
CA ILE A 240 -14.26 20.37 3.32
C ILE A 240 -15.36 19.75 2.46
N ASN A 241 -15.00 18.92 1.47
CA ASN A 241 -15.95 18.29 0.55
C ASN A 241 -16.18 16.81 0.88
N ILE A 242 -16.79 16.56 2.04
CA ILE A 242 -16.91 15.22 2.61
C ILE A 242 -17.74 14.28 1.72
N SER A 243 -18.74 14.84 1.01
CA SER A 243 -19.56 14.08 0.05
C SER A 243 -18.76 13.53 -1.14
N ALA A 244 -17.76 14.27 -1.62
CA ALA A 244 -16.96 13.85 -2.76
C ALA A 244 -15.80 12.92 -2.39
N SER A 245 -15.40 12.92 -1.13
CA SER A 245 -14.25 12.15 -0.61
C SER A 245 -14.70 10.96 0.25
N PHE A 246 -15.23 11.22 1.45
CA PHE A 246 -15.59 10.20 2.43
C PHE A 246 -16.88 9.45 2.12
N TYR A 247 -17.79 10.04 1.35
CA TYR A 247 -19.02 9.40 0.85
C TYR A 247 -19.01 9.26 -0.67
N ALA A 248 -17.83 9.18 -1.29
CA ALA A 248 -17.70 9.02 -2.73
C ALA A 248 -18.53 7.82 -3.23
N HIS A 249 -19.04 7.92 -4.46
CA HIS A 249 -19.82 6.88 -5.15
C HIS A 249 -21.14 6.47 -4.50
N GLY A 250 -21.72 7.32 -3.65
CA GLY A 250 -22.99 7.01 -2.98
C GLY A 250 -22.92 5.80 -2.04
N ARG A 251 -21.71 5.34 -1.71
CA ARG A 251 -21.47 4.28 -0.73
C ARG A 251 -21.17 4.95 0.60
N GLU A 252 -22.01 4.71 1.59
CA GLU A 252 -21.69 5.12 2.95
C GLU A 252 -20.35 4.46 3.37
N PRO A 253 -19.45 5.23 4.03
CA PRO A 253 -18.26 4.64 4.61
C PRO A 253 -18.68 3.52 5.54
N TYR A 254 -17.92 2.43 5.48
CA TYR A 254 -18.26 1.21 6.21
C TYR A 254 -18.36 1.45 7.72
N PHE A 255 -17.50 2.32 8.25
CA PHE A 255 -17.63 2.88 9.57
C PHE A 255 -18.45 4.18 9.52
N PRO A 256 -19.54 4.29 10.29
CA PRO A 256 -20.36 5.51 10.30
C PRO A 256 -19.51 6.72 10.70
N ILE A 257 -19.42 7.70 9.81
CA ILE A 257 -18.80 8.99 10.12
C ILE A 257 -19.90 9.94 10.58
N ILE A 258 -19.80 10.43 11.81
CA ILE A 258 -20.70 11.49 12.29
C ILE A 258 -20.29 12.80 11.60
N LYS A 259 -21.14 13.34 10.72
CA LYS A 259 -20.84 14.52 9.88
C LYS A 259 -20.29 15.73 10.65
N GLN A 260 -20.69 15.91 11.91
CA GLN A 260 -20.21 17.01 12.77
C GLN A 260 -18.80 16.78 13.34
N GLN A 261 -18.31 15.53 13.41
CA GLN A 261 -16.97 15.16 13.87
C GLN A 261 -15.98 14.93 12.71
N ALA A 262 -16.48 14.85 11.47
CA ALA A 262 -15.71 14.59 10.25
C ALA A 262 -14.64 15.65 9.94
N ALA A 263 -14.91 16.92 10.28
CA ALA A 263 -14.03 18.05 9.97
C ALA A 263 -12.69 18.03 10.72
N GLN A 264 -12.54 17.24 11.79
CA GLN A 264 -11.33 17.26 12.62
C GLN A 264 -10.49 15.97 12.57
N VAL A 265 -11.08 14.78 12.35
CA VAL A 265 -10.35 13.51 12.59
C VAL A 265 -10.45 12.49 11.45
N SER A 266 -11.38 12.63 10.51
CA SER A 266 -11.62 11.56 9.53
C SER A 266 -10.54 11.51 8.43
N TRP A 267 -10.20 10.29 8.00
CA TRP A 267 -9.37 9.98 6.84
C TRP A 267 -10.16 9.40 5.65
N PRO A 268 -9.78 9.68 4.39
CA PRO A 268 -10.52 9.16 3.24
C PRO A 268 -10.52 7.63 3.17
N GLN A 269 -11.47 7.10 2.41
CA GLN A 269 -11.54 5.67 2.11
C GLN A 269 -10.34 5.24 1.24
N TRP A 270 -9.87 4.00 1.44
CA TRP A 270 -8.75 3.47 0.66
C TRP A 270 -9.01 3.51 -0.86
N LEU A 271 -10.16 3.01 -1.34
CA LEU A 271 -10.44 2.94 -2.77
C LEU A 271 -10.52 4.33 -3.40
N TYR A 272 -11.10 5.30 -2.70
CA TYR A 272 -11.14 6.69 -3.17
C TYR A 272 -9.73 7.23 -3.48
N LEU A 273 -8.77 6.99 -2.59
CA LEU A 273 -7.38 7.44 -2.80
C LEU A 273 -6.72 6.73 -3.99
N ILE A 274 -6.93 5.43 -4.11
CA ILE A 274 -6.40 4.63 -5.23
C ILE A 274 -6.98 5.09 -6.58
N GLU A 275 -8.27 5.39 -6.64
CA GLU A 275 -8.91 5.95 -7.85
C GLU A 275 -8.38 7.34 -8.20
N LYS A 276 -8.00 8.14 -7.19
CA LYS A 276 -7.25 9.40 -7.35
C LYS A 276 -5.77 9.20 -7.67
N LYS A 277 -5.32 7.96 -7.87
CA LYS A 277 -3.95 7.55 -8.17
C LYS A 277 -2.93 7.95 -7.09
N VAL A 278 -3.40 8.13 -5.87
CA VAL A 278 -2.54 8.31 -4.69
C VAL A 278 -1.91 6.98 -4.33
N GLN A 279 -0.60 6.97 -4.09
CA GLN A 279 0.13 5.80 -3.58
C GLN A 279 1.14 6.14 -2.48
N LEU A 280 1.37 7.41 -2.18
CA LEU A 280 2.36 7.82 -1.17
C LEU A 280 1.80 8.86 -0.21
N MET A 281 2.04 8.63 1.09
CA MET A 281 1.90 9.64 2.15
C MET A 281 3.23 9.77 2.89
N VAL A 282 3.60 10.99 3.25
CA VAL A 282 4.84 11.27 3.97
C VAL A 282 4.53 12.05 5.24
N GLY A 283 5.04 11.59 6.38
CA GLY A 283 4.87 12.25 7.67
C GLY A 283 6.16 12.31 8.46
N TYR A 284 6.23 13.26 9.40
CA TYR A 284 7.31 13.30 10.38
C TYR A 284 7.09 12.29 11.50
N GLY A 285 8.16 11.58 11.85
CA GLY A 285 8.25 10.77 13.06
C GLY A 285 8.91 11.58 14.18
N THR A 286 10.04 11.08 14.68
CA THR A 286 10.83 11.78 15.70
C THR A 286 11.67 12.90 15.10
N MET A 287 11.72 14.05 15.75
CA MET A 287 12.58 15.16 15.34
C MET A 287 13.17 15.85 16.58
N PRO A 288 14.46 16.23 16.57
CA PRO A 288 15.06 17.02 17.63
C PRO A 288 14.37 18.39 17.79
N PRO A 289 14.42 18.99 18.99
CA PRO A 289 13.95 20.37 19.17
C PRO A 289 14.63 21.30 18.18
N SER A 290 13.89 22.25 17.61
CA SER A 290 14.41 23.13 16.57
C SER A 290 15.64 23.93 17.03
N GLU A 291 15.76 24.24 18.33
CA GLU A 291 16.94 24.89 18.92
C GLU A 291 18.23 24.08 18.81
N ASN A 292 18.12 22.77 18.63
CA ASN A 292 19.23 21.84 18.53
C ASN A 292 19.59 21.46 17.08
N THR A 293 18.99 22.10 16.08
CA THR A 293 19.23 21.82 14.66
C THR A 293 19.84 23.00 13.93
N THR A 294 20.64 22.67 12.92
CA THR A 294 21.21 23.56 11.90
C THR A 294 20.32 23.65 10.65
N PHE A 295 19.26 22.84 10.55
CA PHE A 295 18.22 22.99 9.54
C PHE A 295 16.96 23.66 10.11
N ARG A 296 16.18 24.30 9.23
CA ARG A 296 14.85 24.86 9.49
C ARG A 296 13.85 24.27 8.51
N LEU A 297 12.76 23.68 9.01
CA LEU A 297 11.68 23.19 8.15
C LEU A 297 11.01 24.35 7.41
N SER A 298 10.86 24.21 6.09
CA SER A 298 10.31 25.24 5.22
C SER A 298 8.78 25.14 5.08
N MET A 299 8.16 26.17 4.51
CA MET A 299 6.73 26.12 4.15
C MET A 299 6.44 25.02 3.11
N TYR A 300 7.37 24.77 2.19
CA TYR A 300 7.28 23.68 1.21
C TYR A 300 7.30 22.30 1.87
N ASP A 301 8.10 22.15 2.93
CA ASP A 301 8.12 20.93 3.73
C ASP A 301 6.75 20.70 4.37
N ASN A 302 6.20 21.73 5.03
CA ASN A 302 4.91 21.66 5.71
C ASN A 302 3.71 21.47 4.76
N SER A 303 3.83 21.88 3.49
CA SER A 303 2.79 21.64 2.48
C SER A 303 2.83 20.22 1.90
N THR A 304 3.96 19.52 2.03
CA THR A 304 4.18 18.19 1.42
C THR A 304 4.09 17.07 2.47
N ILE A 305 4.66 17.32 3.65
CA ILE A 305 4.87 16.34 4.71
C ILE A 305 3.92 16.67 5.86
N PHE A 306 3.18 15.67 6.29
CA PHE A 306 2.30 15.80 7.44
C PHE A 306 3.11 15.91 8.74
N ASN A 307 2.65 16.78 9.64
CA ASN A 307 3.20 16.83 10.99
C ASN A 307 2.83 15.57 11.79
N SER A 308 3.63 15.26 12.81
CA SER A 308 3.46 14.05 13.65
C SER A 308 2.11 14.01 14.38
N ASN A 309 1.60 15.17 14.81
CA ASN A 309 0.32 15.28 15.53
C ASN A 309 -0.90 15.06 14.61
N SER A 310 -0.81 15.46 13.34
CA SER A 310 -1.88 15.36 12.35
C SER A 310 -2.12 13.92 11.90
N LEU A 311 -1.09 13.07 11.99
CA LEU A 311 -1.13 11.67 11.56
C LEU A 311 -1.40 10.67 12.70
N GLY A 312 -1.42 11.10 13.97
CA GLY A 312 -1.89 10.30 15.12
C GLY A 312 -1.51 8.81 15.05
N SER A 313 -2.52 7.93 15.17
CA SER A 313 -2.39 6.46 15.13
C SER A 313 -1.84 5.88 13.81
N LEU A 314 -1.93 6.59 12.68
CA LEU A 314 -1.43 6.12 11.38
C LEU A 314 0.10 6.12 11.30
N MET A 315 0.74 7.10 11.93
CA MET A 315 2.22 7.22 11.95
C MET A 315 2.82 7.04 13.34
N ASN A 316 2.01 6.74 14.37
CA ASN A 316 2.56 6.46 15.69
C ASN A 316 3.50 5.25 15.62
N THR A 317 4.72 5.45 16.12
CA THR A 317 5.82 4.48 16.13
C THR A 317 5.96 3.77 17.48
N THR A 318 5.11 4.09 18.46
CA THR A 318 5.25 3.61 19.85
C THR A 318 4.18 2.61 20.29
N GLU A 319 3.21 2.27 19.43
CA GLU A 319 2.03 1.45 19.80
C GLU A 319 2.31 -0.06 19.73
N PRO A 320 1.65 -0.86 20.60
CA PRO A 320 1.89 -2.30 20.74
C PRO A 320 1.60 -3.09 19.46
N THR A 321 2.36 -4.16 19.29
CA THR A 321 2.20 -5.18 18.25
C THR A 321 0.94 -6.01 18.49
N CYS A 322 -0.24 -5.50 18.14
CA CYS A 322 -1.47 -6.30 18.13
C CYS A 322 -2.28 -6.08 16.85
N THR A 323 -1.97 -6.88 15.82
CA THR A 323 -2.75 -6.91 14.57
C THR A 323 -4.20 -7.28 14.84
N GLU A 324 -4.46 -8.28 15.70
CA GLU A 324 -5.82 -8.73 16.04
C GLU A 324 -6.69 -7.65 16.71
N CYS A 325 -6.05 -6.68 17.37
CA CYS A 325 -6.69 -5.54 18.00
C CYS A 325 -6.96 -4.39 17.01
N GLY A 326 -6.41 -4.48 15.78
CA GLY A 326 -6.50 -3.44 14.76
C GLY A 326 -5.33 -2.44 14.78
N TYR A 327 -4.28 -2.68 15.57
CA TYR A 327 -3.09 -1.82 15.56
C TYR A 327 -2.12 -2.23 14.46
N SER A 328 -1.47 -1.23 13.86
CA SER A 328 -0.44 -1.43 12.85
C SER A 328 0.86 -1.88 13.54
N PRO A 329 1.36 -3.11 13.28
CA PRO A 329 2.57 -3.58 13.93
C PRO A 329 3.77 -2.76 13.48
N TYR A 330 4.68 -2.50 14.41
CA TYR A 330 5.90 -1.75 14.21
C TYR A 330 7.11 -2.64 14.52
N PHE A 331 7.85 -2.98 13.46
CA PHE A 331 8.97 -3.90 13.53
C PHE A 331 10.29 -3.14 13.60
N THR A 332 11.05 -3.42 14.65
CA THR A 332 12.38 -2.87 14.98
C THR A 332 13.36 -4.02 15.19
N ARG A 333 14.64 -3.74 15.39
CA ARG A 333 15.65 -4.76 15.72
C ARG A 333 15.24 -5.75 16.83
N ARG A 334 14.48 -5.31 17.83
CA ARG A 334 14.07 -6.17 18.97
C ARG A 334 13.13 -7.31 18.56
N ASN A 335 12.44 -7.17 17.42
CA ASN A 335 11.59 -8.22 16.87
C ASN A 335 12.38 -9.37 16.22
N TYR A 336 13.71 -9.24 16.12
CA TYR A 336 14.59 -10.18 15.39
C TYR A 336 15.62 -10.86 16.31
N SER A 337 15.59 -10.62 17.63
CA SER A 337 16.63 -11.11 18.54
C SER A 337 16.20 -12.32 19.36
N ASP A 338 16.75 -13.49 18.99
CA ASP A 338 17.47 -14.27 19.99
C ASP A 338 18.82 -13.58 20.24
N ALA A 339 19.22 -13.49 21.50
CA ALA A 339 20.38 -12.72 21.96
C ALA A 339 21.77 -13.20 21.45
N HIS A 340 21.82 -14.15 20.49
CA HIS A 340 23.06 -14.85 20.13
C HIS A 340 23.47 -14.83 18.64
N SER A 341 22.77 -14.13 17.72
CA SER A 341 23.13 -14.20 16.29
C SER A 341 23.20 -12.87 15.51
N ILE A 342 23.14 -11.70 16.16
CA ILE A 342 23.25 -10.42 15.43
C ILE A 342 24.71 -10.02 15.20
N TYR A 343 25.40 -10.83 14.41
CA TYR A 343 26.54 -10.40 13.61
C TYR A 343 26.23 -10.76 12.14
N SER A 344 26.04 -9.72 11.33
CA SER A 344 26.15 -9.69 9.87
C SER A 344 25.03 -10.16 8.93
N ALA A 345 23.81 -10.49 9.36
CA ALA A 345 22.70 -10.59 8.41
C ALA A 345 21.35 -10.35 9.10
N VAL A 346 20.64 -9.30 8.70
CA VAL A 346 19.18 -9.33 8.80
C VAL A 346 18.75 -10.45 7.85
N ASP A 347 18.46 -11.63 8.38
CA ASP A 347 18.00 -12.75 7.57
C ASP A 347 16.66 -12.35 6.91
N SER A 348 16.57 -12.50 5.59
CA SER A 348 15.37 -12.20 4.82
C SER A 348 14.18 -13.07 5.24
N GLY A 349 14.43 -14.23 5.86
CA GLY A 349 13.39 -15.08 6.47
C GLY A 349 12.56 -14.34 7.52
N HIS A 350 13.21 -13.71 8.50
CA HIS A 350 12.49 -13.01 9.58
C HIS A 350 11.73 -11.77 9.09
N LEU A 351 12.27 -11.05 8.08
CA LEU A 351 11.55 -9.93 7.48
C LEU A 351 10.24 -10.38 6.85
N ALA A 352 10.23 -11.54 6.20
CA ALA A 352 9.03 -12.12 5.63
C ALA A 352 8.05 -12.55 6.73
N ASP A 353 8.50 -13.33 7.72
CA ASP A 353 7.65 -13.85 8.82
C ASP A 353 6.88 -12.73 9.53
N ASN A 354 7.54 -11.59 9.79
CA ASN A 354 6.93 -10.41 10.40
C ASN A 354 5.72 -9.92 9.60
N VAL A 355 5.84 -9.81 8.27
CA VAL A 355 4.71 -9.39 7.44
C VAL A 355 3.64 -10.48 7.37
N LEU A 356 4.04 -11.75 7.30
CA LEU A 356 3.10 -12.88 7.28
C LEU A 356 2.25 -12.94 8.57
N SER A 357 2.81 -12.54 9.71
CA SER A 357 2.08 -12.41 10.98
C SER A 357 0.90 -11.43 10.92
N THR A 358 0.94 -10.49 9.97
CA THR A 358 -0.08 -9.43 9.82
C THR A 358 -1.28 -9.86 8.99
N ILE A 359 -1.19 -11.04 8.35
CA ILE A 359 -2.36 -11.71 7.80
C ILE A 359 -3.24 -12.03 9.00
N TRP A 360 -4.48 -11.55 9.01
CA TRP A 360 -5.48 -11.76 10.06
C TRP A 360 -6.69 -12.54 9.56
N SER A 361 -6.87 -12.66 8.24
CA SER A 361 -8.04 -13.27 7.62
C SER A 361 -7.85 -14.76 7.36
N TRP A 362 -7.15 -15.14 6.30
CA TRP A 362 -7.01 -16.52 5.84
C TRP A 362 -6.14 -17.36 6.76
N ASP A 363 -6.33 -18.68 6.71
CA ASP A 363 -5.49 -19.67 7.41
C ASP A 363 -4.24 -19.98 6.57
N VAL A 364 -3.38 -20.85 7.10
CA VAL A 364 -2.17 -21.31 6.39
C VAL A 364 -2.59 -22.09 5.14
N ASN A 365 -1.92 -21.81 4.02
CA ASN A 365 -2.21 -22.36 2.68
C ASN A 365 -3.58 -21.96 2.09
N GLU A 366 -4.28 -21.02 2.69
CA GLU A 366 -5.54 -20.49 2.18
C GLU A 366 -5.37 -19.08 1.57
N PRO A 367 -6.24 -18.64 0.65
CA PRO A 367 -7.32 -19.41 0.04
C PRO A 367 -6.78 -20.53 -0.87
N ALA A 368 -7.38 -21.72 -0.77
CA ALA A 368 -7.03 -22.84 -1.63
C ALA A 368 -7.24 -22.49 -3.11
N ASN A 369 -6.30 -22.90 -3.97
CA ASN A 369 -6.43 -22.76 -5.41
C ASN A 369 -7.33 -23.87 -5.99
N ASN A 370 -8.57 -23.97 -5.49
CA ASN A 370 -9.57 -24.92 -5.92
C ASN A 370 -10.85 -24.17 -6.32
N ASP A 371 -11.23 -24.27 -7.61
CA ASP A 371 -12.39 -23.59 -8.16
C ASP A 371 -13.73 -24.16 -7.65
N GLU A 372 -13.72 -25.31 -6.96
CA GLU A 372 -14.87 -25.92 -6.27
C GLU A 372 -15.10 -25.33 -4.87
N LEU A 373 -14.03 -24.93 -4.17
CA LEU A 373 -14.09 -24.33 -2.83
C LEU A 373 -14.20 -22.81 -2.97
N ARG A 374 -15.42 -22.34 -3.15
CA ARG A 374 -15.69 -20.95 -3.56
C ARG A 374 -16.18 -20.04 -2.44
N CYS A 375 -16.50 -20.58 -1.27
CA CYS A 375 -17.14 -19.80 -0.20
C CYS A 375 -16.28 -19.79 1.06
N ALA A 376 -16.04 -18.62 1.64
CA ALA A 376 -15.17 -18.50 2.80
C ALA A 376 -15.95 -18.70 4.10
N ALA A 377 -15.37 -19.48 5.02
CA ALA A 377 -15.87 -19.62 6.38
C ALA A 377 -14.78 -19.27 7.40
N ILE A 378 -15.17 -18.62 8.49
CA ILE A 378 -14.29 -18.36 9.63
C ILE A 378 -14.29 -19.57 10.58
N LYS A 379 -13.11 -19.95 11.07
CA LYS A 379 -12.90 -21.04 12.03
C LYS A 379 -12.98 -20.56 13.48
N LYS A 380 -13.62 -21.34 14.34
CA LYS A 380 -13.73 -21.06 15.77
C LYS A 380 -12.37 -21.18 16.47
N SER A 381 -11.59 -22.20 16.13
CA SER A 381 -10.31 -22.53 16.75
C SER A 381 -9.30 -21.39 16.74
N ASN A 382 -9.08 -20.78 15.58
CA ASN A 382 -8.04 -19.76 15.37
C ASN A 382 -8.56 -18.42 14.81
N GLY A 383 -9.85 -18.32 14.46
CA GLY A 383 -10.42 -17.12 13.85
C GLY A 383 -10.01 -16.90 12.39
N ARG A 384 -9.34 -17.88 11.76
CA ARG A 384 -8.87 -17.79 10.38
C ARG A 384 -9.90 -18.30 9.39
N TRP A 385 -9.76 -17.88 8.14
CA TRP A 385 -10.68 -18.21 7.07
C TRP A 385 -10.18 -19.37 6.24
N GLU A 386 -11.12 -20.18 5.79
CA GLU A 386 -10.87 -21.32 4.92
C GLU A 386 -11.85 -21.30 3.75
N ALA A 387 -11.41 -21.75 2.58
CA ALA A 387 -12.28 -21.93 1.43
C ALA A 387 -13.05 -23.26 1.56
N ASN A 388 -14.37 -23.22 1.39
CA ASN A 388 -15.24 -24.37 1.52
C ASN A 388 -16.23 -24.48 0.36
N ASP A 389 -16.86 -25.66 0.23
CA ASP A 389 -17.95 -25.88 -0.73
C ASP A 389 -19.15 -25.04 -0.28
N CYS A 390 -19.67 -24.20 -1.16
CA CYS A 390 -20.82 -23.34 -0.89
C CYS A 390 -22.10 -24.11 -0.52
N ALA A 391 -22.16 -25.41 -0.80
CA ALA A 391 -23.25 -26.31 -0.41
C ALA A 391 -23.18 -26.76 1.07
N ASP A 392 -22.03 -26.61 1.74
CA ASP A 392 -21.87 -26.94 3.15
C ASP A 392 -22.88 -26.18 4.03
N GLN A 393 -23.24 -26.77 5.17
CA GLN A 393 -24.23 -26.20 6.08
C GLN A 393 -23.56 -25.60 7.32
N TYR A 394 -23.42 -24.28 7.34
CA TYR A 394 -22.89 -23.53 8.50
C TYR A 394 -23.85 -22.41 8.90
N ARG A 395 -23.73 -21.93 10.13
CA ARG A 395 -24.39 -20.68 10.52
C ARG A 395 -23.74 -19.51 9.78
N ALA A 396 -24.49 -18.43 9.57
CA ALA A 396 -23.99 -17.24 8.88
C ALA A 396 -23.72 -16.10 9.86
N ALA A 397 -22.63 -15.37 9.61
CA ALA A 397 -22.25 -14.17 10.35
C ALA A 397 -23.01 -12.94 9.84
N CYS A 398 -23.91 -12.42 10.67
CA CYS A 398 -24.74 -11.28 10.36
C CYS A 398 -24.24 -10.04 11.12
N ARG A 399 -23.83 -9.01 10.38
CA ARG A 399 -23.41 -7.71 10.94
C ARG A 399 -24.60 -6.78 11.09
N LYS A 400 -24.66 -6.02 12.17
CA LYS A 400 -25.69 -4.99 12.36
C LYS A 400 -25.49 -3.87 11.32
N ALA A 401 -26.55 -3.47 10.62
CA ALA A 401 -26.46 -2.55 9.49
C ALA A 401 -25.82 -1.20 9.86
N ASP A 402 -26.23 -0.63 11.00
CA ASP A 402 -25.82 0.68 11.52
C ASP A 402 -24.55 0.69 12.38
N ASN A 403 -24.09 -0.49 12.84
CA ASN A 403 -22.90 -0.61 13.67
C ASN A 403 -22.02 -1.79 13.22
N PRO A 404 -20.89 -1.52 12.56
CA PRO A 404 -20.07 -2.57 11.98
C PRO A 404 -19.34 -3.45 13.02
N ASN A 405 -19.29 -3.04 14.30
CA ASN A 405 -18.65 -3.82 15.35
C ASN A 405 -19.62 -4.77 16.07
N VAL A 406 -20.89 -4.82 15.68
CA VAL A 406 -21.90 -5.70 16.28
C VAL A 406 -22.27 -6.81 15.32
N TRP A 407 -22.09 -8.04 15.77
CA TRP A 407 -22.33 -9.26 15.00
C TRP A 407 -23.28 -10.19 15.74
N VAL A 408 -24.07 -10.95 15.00
CA VAL A 408 -24.90 -12.07 15.48
C VAL A 408 -24.78 -13.24 14.51
N LEU A 409 -25.07 -14.45 14.97
CA LEU A 409 -25.09 -15.64 14.13
C LEU A 409 -26.53 -16.05 13.82
N THR A 410 -26.76 -16.66 12.65
CA THR A 410 -28.05 -17.30 12.38
C THR A 410 -28.32 -18.44 13.36
N LYS A 411 -29.60 -18.71 13.62
CA LYS A 411 -30.01 -19.80 14.52
C LYS A 411 -29.75 -21.18 13.91
N ASN A 412 -30.01 -21.30 12.61
CA ASN A 412 -29.87 -22.55 11.86
C ASN A 412 -28.64 -22.50 10.96
N THR A 413 -28.10 -23.68 10.65
CA THR A 413 -27.11 -23.89 9.60
C THR A 413 -27.77 -23.85 8.23
N LEU A 414 -27.08 -23.26 7.26
CA LEU A 414 -27.58 -23.02 5.92
C LEU A 414 -26.44 -23.14 4.91
N SER A 415 -26.77 -23.35 3.64
CA SER A 415 -25.81 -23.14 2.55
C SER A 415 -25.43 -21.66 2.43
N TYR A 416 -24.29 -21.38 1.80
CA TYR A 416 -23.86 -20.00 1.57
C TYR A 416 -24.92 -19.19 0.83
N ASP A 417 -25.50 -19.75 -0.23
CA ASP A 417 -26.55 -19.09 -1.03
C ASP A 417 -27.79 -18.74 -0.22
N ARG A 418 -28.22 -19.63 0.70
CA ARG A 418 -29.37 -19.35 1.58
C ARG A 418 -29.04 -18.32 2.66
N SER A 419 -27.76 -18.17 3.00
CA SER A 419 -27.29 -17.22 4.02
C SER A 419 -27.46 -15.76 3.59
N LEU A 420 -27.50 -15.49 2.28
CA LEU A 420 -27.66 -14.14 1.70
C LEU A 420 -28.94 -13.40 2.18
N SER A 421 -29.99 -14.14 2.58
CA SER A 421 -31.25 -13.57 3.07
C SER A 421 -31.68 -14.09 4.45
N ALA A 422 -30.77 -14.76 5.17
CA ALA A 422 -31.09 -15.43 6.43
C ALA A 422 -30.94 -14.56 7.68
N CYS A 423 -30.34 -13.37 7.56
CA CYS A 423 -30.07 -12.51 8.70
C CYS A 423 -31.35 -11.90 9.29
N PRO A 424 -31.41 -11.71 10.62
CA PRO A 424 -32.52 -11.03 11.29
C PRO A 424 -32.70 -9.57 10.81
N GLU A 425 -33.85 -8.96 11.13
CA GLU A 425 -34.10 -7.55 10.87
C GLU A 425 -32.98 -6.65 11.42
N ASN A 426 -32.58 -5.63 10.65
CA ASN A 426 -31.47 -4.72 10.93
C ASN A 426 -30.07 -5.35 10.91
N TYR A 427 -29.94 -6.61 10.50
CA TYR A 427 -28.66 -7.27 10.26
C TYR A 427 -28.53 -7.70 8.80
N VAL A 428 -27.30 -7.74 8.32
CA VAL A 428 -26.95 -8.10 6.94
C VAL A 428 -25.83 -9.14 6.97
N PHE A 429 -25.91 -10.14 6.08
CA PHE A 429 -24.83 -11.11 5.92
C PHE A 429 -23.61 -10.39 5.34
N ASP A 430 -22.50 -10.37 6.07
CA ASP A 430 -21.33 -9.56 5.73
C ASP A 430 -20.02 -10.27 6.09
N VAL A 431 -18.90 -9.66 5.73
CA VAL A 431 -17.54 -10.14 6.02
C VAL A 431 -16.81 -9.12 6.90
N PRO A 432 -15.99 -9.55 7.88
CA PRO A 432 -15.10 -8.65 8.61
C PRO A 432 -14.13 -7.96 7.64
N ARG A 433 -14.00 -6.62 7.71
CA ARG A 433 -13.13 -5.83 6.81
C ARG A 433 -11.85 -5.34 7.49
N VAL A 434 -11.81 -5.43 8.83
CA VAL A 434 -10.64 -5.09 9.64
C VAL A 434 -10.41 -6.18 10.69
N PRO A 435 -9.15 -6.37 11.17
CA PRO A 435 -8.83 -7.46 12.09
C PRO A 435 -9.68 -7.46 13.38
N ARG A 436 -9.95 -6.27 13.94
CA ARG A 436 -10.76 -6.13 15.16
C ARG A 436 -12.14 -6.78 15.02
N GLN A 437 -12.79 -6.64 13.86
CA GLN A 437 -14.08 -7.28 13.61
C GLN A 437 -13.97 -8.80 13.50
N ASN A 438 -12.88 -9.28 12.91
CA ASN A 438 -12.61 -10.71 12.81
C ASN A 438 -12.48 -11.33 14.21
N THR A 439 -11.76 -10.65 15.11
CA THR A 439 -11.61 -11.01 16.52
C THR A 439 -12.95 -11.00 17.26
N ILE A 440 -13.77 -9.95 17.07
CA ILE A 440 -15.12 -9.87 17.66
C ILE A 440 -15.98 -11.06 17.21
N LEU A 441 -15.96 -11.40 15.92
CA LEU A 441 -16.74 -12.51 15.37
C LEU A 441 -16.27 -13.87 15.92
N ARG A 442 -14.95 -14.11 15.99
CA ARG A 442 -14.39 -15.32 16.62
C ARG A 442 -14.83 -15.44 18.08
N ASN A 443 -14.70 -14.36 18.85
CA ASN A 443 -15.07 -14.35 20.27
C ASN A 443 -16.56 -14.59 20.47
N LEU A 444 -17.41 -14.11 19.56
CA LEU A 444 -18.84 -14.40 19.54
C LEU A 444 -19.11 -15.91 19.37
N MET A 445 -18.41 -16.57 18.46
CA MET A 445 -18.54 -18.02 18.23
C MET A 445 -18.14 -18.83 19.47
N VAL A 446 -17.07 -18.42 20.14
CA VAL A 446 -16.62 -19.04 21.40
C VAL A 446 -17.64 -18.80 22.52
N ALA A 447 -18.10 -17.56 22.70
CA ALA A 447 -19.02 -17.18 23.76
C ALA A 447 -20.41 -17.84 23.62
N GLN A 448 -20.88 -18.08 22.39
CA GLN A 448 -22.13 -18.79 22.13
C GLN A 448 -22.00 -20.32 22.16
N ASN A 449 -20.80 -20.85 22.43
CA ASN A 449 -20.49 -22.27 22.40
C ASN A 449 -21.00 -22.96 21.13
N VAL A 450 -20.76 -22.33 19.98
CA VAL A 450 -21.16 -22.86 18.66
C VAL A 450 -20.54 -24.24 18.47
N THR A 451 -21.36 -25.24 18.18
CA THR A 451 -20.92 -26.65 18.02
C THR A 451 -20.12 -26.85 16.74
N GLU A 452 -20.45 -26.07 15.71
CA GLU A 452 -19.83 -26.04 14.41
C GLU A 452 -18.45 -25.37 14.52
N GLU A 453 -17.44 -25.96 13.88
CA GLU A 453 -16.10 -25.36 13.84
C GLU A 453 -16.05 -24.13 12.92
N LYS A 454 -17.02 -23.99 12.01
CA LYS A 454 -17.02 -22.98 10.95
C LYS A 454 -18.32 -22.20 10.89
N VAL A 455 -18.21 -20.93 10.51
CA VAL A 455 -19.32 -20.01 10.27
C VAL A 455 -19.10 -19.30 8.94
N TRP A 456 -20.14 -19.18 8.12
CA TRP A 456 -20.06 -18.44 6.87
C TRP A 456 -19.77 -16.96 7.12
N VAL A 457 -18.82 -16.41 6.37
CA VAL A 457 -18.66 -14.96 6.17
C VAL A 457 -19.01 -14.63 4.72
N ASN A 458 -19.55 -13.45 4.45
CA ASN A 458 -20.03 -13.11 3.10
C ASN A 458 -18.89 -12.79 2.13
N LEU A 459 -18.11 -13.80 1.77
CA LEU A 459 -17.00 -13.71 0.84
C LEU A 459 -16.94 -14.97 -0.03
N ASN A 460 -16.89 -14.78 -1.34
CA ASN A 460 -16.84 -15.88 -2.30
C ASN A 460 -15.92 -15.59 -3.50
N LEU A 461 -15.42 -16.65 -4.12
CA LEU A 461 -14.63 -16.57 -5.33
C LEU A 461 -15.53 -16.16 -6.53
N ALA A 462 -15.19 -15.05 -7.17
CA ALA A 462 -15.87 -14.53 -8.34
C ALA A 462 -15.88 -15.54 -9.49
N TYR A 463 -16.95 -15.51 -10.29
CA TYR A 463 -17.08 -16.41 -11.43
C TYR A 463 -16.02 -16.12 -12.49
N ASN A 464 -15.39 -17.16 -13.03
CA ASN A 464 -14.38 -17.08 -14.10
C ASN A 464 -13.11 -16.24 -13.83
N ILE A 465 -12.89 -15.73 -12.62
CA ILE A 465 -11.67 -14.98 -12.27
C ILE A 465 -11.00 -15.63 -11.08
N LYS A 466 -9.90 -16.35 -11.35
CA LYS A 466 -9.11 -17.00 -10.30
C LYS A 466 -8.55 -15.94 -9.34
N ALA A 467 -8.56 -16.28 -8.06
CA ALA A 467 -8.06 -15.43 -6.98
C ALA A 467 -8.77 -14.06 -6.80
N CYS A 468 -9.93 -13.84 -7.42
CA CYS A 468 -10.79 -12.69 -7.16
C CYS A 468 -11.87 -13.08 -6.14
N TRP A 469 -11.68 -12.73 -4.87
CA TRP A 469 -12.68 -12.95 -3.83
C TRP A 469 -13.48 -11.68 -3.62
N VAL A 470 -14.80 -11.80 -3.64
CA VAL A 470 -15.76 -10.70 -3.67
C VAL A 470 -16.79 -10.87 -2.56
N ILE A 471 -17.35 -9.76 -2.12
CA ILE A 471 -18.42 -9.76 -1.12
C ILE A 471 -19.73 -10.10 -1.85
N GLY A 472 -20.37 -11.19 -1.45
CA GLY A 472 -21.63 -11.65 -2.05
C GLY A 472 -21.48 -12.30 -3.42
N ARG A 473 -22.47 -13.12 -3.77
CA ARG A 473 -22.44 -14.06 -4.90
C ARG A 473 -22.00 -13.47 -6.25
N TYR A 474 -22.47 -12.27 -6.56
CA TYR A 474 -22.31 -11.62 -7.88
C TYR A 474 -21.40 -10.38 -7.82
N GLY A 475 -20.55 -10.27 -6.80
CA GLY A 475 -19.56 -9.20 -6.75
C GLY A 475 -18.53 -9.30 -7.88
N SER A 476 -17.89 -8.19 -8.17
CA SER A 476 -16.72 -8.11 -9.07
C SER A 476 -15.57 -7.44 -8.32
N CYS A 477 -14.34 -7.82 -8.66
CA CYS A 477 -13.17 -7.11 -8.14
C CYS A 477 -13.08 -5.73 -8.79
N TRP A 478 -12.77 -4.70 -8.01
CA TRP A 478 -12.70 -3.31 -8.49
C TRP A 478 -11.70 -3.12 -9.66
N TRP A 479 -10.66 -3.96 -9.71
CA TRP A 479 -9.65 -3.98 -10.76
C TRP A 479 -10.04 -4.81 -11.98
N SER A 480 -11.12 -5.59 -11.92
CA SER A 480 -11.51 -6.51 -13.00
C SER A 480 -12.33 -5.83 -14.11
N SER A 481 -12.95 -4.68 -13.82
CA SER A 481 -13.81 -3.97 -14.76
C SER A 481 -13.09 -3.05 -15.75
N ASP A 482 -11.78 -2.82 -15.60
CA ASP A 482 -11.03 -1.82 -16.39
C ASP A 482 -9.81 -2.38 -17.14
N ALA A 483 -9.56 -3.69 -17.11
CA ALA A 483 -8.48 -4.26 -17.92
C ALA A 483 -8.71 -4.00 -19.43
N GLY A 484 -9.95 -3.77 -19.88
CA GLY A 484 -10.28 -3.49 -21.27
C GLY A 484 -10.02 -2.07 -21.77
N GLU A 485 -10.06 -1.04 -20.92
CA GLU A 485 -9.93 0.36 -21.37
C GLU A 485 -8.46 0.78 -21.56
N GLU A 486 -7.51 0.17 -20.85
CA GLU A 486 -6.09 0.47 -21.06
C GLU A 486 -5.50 -0.23 -22.28
N TYR A 487 -6.04 -1.40 -22.67
CA TYR A 487 -5.70 -2.00 -23.97
C TYR A 487 -6.13 -1.10 -25.13
N LEU A 488 -7.17 -0.28 -25.00
CA LEU A 488 -7.54 0.67 -26.04
C LEU A 488 -6.49 1.79 -26.22
N GLY A 489 -5.79 2.21 -25.17
CA GLY A 489 -4.68 3.17 -25.26
C GLY A 489 -3.44 2.60 -25.95
N LEU A 490 -3.08 1.36 -25.61
CA LEU A 490 -1.99 0.62 -26.27
C LEU A 490 -2.34 0.26 -27.74
N ILE A 491 -3.59 -0.09 -28.01
CA ILE A 491 -4.07 -0.37 -29.38
C ILE A 491 -4.17 0.93 -30.20
N GLN A 492 -4.63 2.05 -29.61
CA GLN A 492 -4.68 3.35 -30.31
C GLN A 492 -3.31 3.82 -30.76
N THR A 493 -2.29 3.75 -29.90
CA THR A 493 -0.93 4.20 -30.27
C THR A 493 -0.33 3.33 -31.39
N SER A 494 -0.58 2.01 -31.37
CA SER A 494 -0.14 1.10 -32.43
C SER A 494 -0.92 1.29 -33.74
N ILE A 495 -2.23 1.55 -33.69
CA ILE A 495 -3.06 1.80 -34.88
C ILE A 495 -2.68 3.12 -35.54
N VAL A 496 -2.50 4.19 -34.75
CA VAL A 496 -2.09 5.51 -35.27
C VAL A 496 -0.72 5.40 -35.95
N GLY A 497 0.24 4.70 -35.36
CA GLY A 497 1.53 4.41 -35.98
C GLY A 497 1.40 3.63 -37.31
N GLY A 498 0.58 2.58 -37.33
CA GLY A 498 0.32 1.78 -38.53
C GLY A 498 -0.34 2.56 -39.67
N VAL A 499 -1.32 3.41 -39.34
CA VAL A 499 -2.01 4.27 -40.32
C VAL A 499 -1.05 5.29 -40.92
N ILE A 500 -0.19 5.92 -40.11
CA ILE A 500 0.83 6.86 -40.61
C ILE A 500 1.78 6.16 -41.59
N VAL A 501 2.28 4.97 -41.25
CA VAL A 501 3.15 4.19 -42.14
C VAL A 501 2.44 3.83 -43.45
N LEU A 502 1.17 3.40 -43.39
CA LEU A 502 0.39 3.09 -44.60
C LEU A 502 0.17 4.31 -45.49
N ILE A 503 -0.12 5.48 -44.91
CA ILE A 503 -0.25 6.74 -45.66
C ILE A 503 1.08 7.10 -46.33
N LEU A 504 2.21 6.99 -45.62
CA LEU A 504 3.53 7.26 -46.18
C LEU A 504 3.85 6.30 -47.34
N VAL A 505 3.59 5.00 -47.19
CA VAL A 505 3.78 4.01 -48.27
C VAL A 505 2.85 4.30 -49.46
N GLY A 506 1.59 4.69 -49.20
CA GLY A 506 0.64 5.10 -50.23
C GLY A 506 1.12 6.32 -51.02
N ILE A 507 1.66 7.33 -50.35
CA ILE A 507 2.24 8.51 -51.01
C ILE A 507 3.48 8.13 -51.82
N PHE A 508 4.39 7.33 -51.26
CA PHE A 508 5.61 6.89 -51.96
C PHE A 508 5.29 6.06 -53.22
N THR A 509 4.34 5.14 -53.12
CA THR A 509 3.89 4.33 -54.26
C THR A 509 3.19 5.18 -55.30
N TRP A 510 2.34 6.14 -54.89
CA TRP A 510 1.72 7.09 -55.81
C TRP A 510 2.77 7.96 -56.53
N VAL A 511 3.76 8.51 -55.82
CA VAL A 511 4.84 9.30 -56.44
C VAL A 511 5.61 8.46 -57.46
N LYS A 512 5.94 7.19 -57.15
CA LYS A 512 6.59 6.29 -58.11
C LYS A 512 5.71 6.00 -59.32
N CYS A 513 4.43 5.67 -59.12
CA CYS A 513 3.47 5.44 -60.20
C CYS A 513 3.27 6.69 -61.07
N ALA A 514 3.16 7.87 -60.48
CA ALA A 514 3.03 9.15 -61.18
C ALA A 514 4.28 9.48 -62.00
N ARG A 515 5.48 9.18 -61.48
CA ARG A 515 6.74 9.35 -62.22
C ARG A 515 6.81 8.40 -63.42
N LEU A 516 6.45 7.14 -63.23
CA LEU A 516 6.38 6.15 -64.32
C LEU A 516 5.34 6.53 -65.38
N TRP A 517 4.16 7.00 -64.97
CA TRP A 517 3.11 7.47 -65.86
C TRP A 517 3.54 8.70 -66.67
N ARG A 518 4.17 9.70 -66.03
CA ARG A 518 4.76 10.86 -66.73
C ARG A 518 5.83 10.44 -67.74
N ASN A 519 6.69 9.49 -67.39
CA ASN A 519 7.71 8.96 -68.31
C ASN A 519 7.10 8.21 -69.50
N ARG A 520 6.04 7.41 -69.29
CA ARG A 520 5.30 6.76 -70.38
C ARG A 520 4.67 7.80 -71.32
N ASN A 521 4.02 8.82 -70.76
CA ASN A 521 3.41 9.89 -71.56
C ASN A 521 4.46 10.71 -72.32
N SER A 522 5.63 10.98 -71.72
CA SER A 522 6.75 11.64 -72.41
C SER A 522 7.27 10.80 -73.58
N LYS A 523 7.45 9.48 -73.40
CA LYS A 523 7.86 8.57 -74.48
C LYS A 523 6.82 8.52 -75.60
N SER A 524 5.53 8.45 -75.28
CA SER A 524 4.45 8.47 -76.26
C SER A 524 4.40 9.78 -77.06
N ARG A 525 4.54 10.93 -76.40
CA ARG A 525 4.64 12.25 -77.07
C ARG A 525 5.88 12.34 -77.97
N LYS A 526 7.04 11.87 -77.52
CA LYS A 526 8.26 11.84 -78.35
C LYS A 526 8.10 10.94 -79.58
N ALA A 527 7.45 9.78 -79.44
CA ALA A 527 7.16 8.89 -80.57
C ALA A 527 6.21 9.54 -81.59
N MET A 528 5.15 10.22 -81.11
CA MET A 528 4.22 10.97 -81.96
C MET A 528 4.88 12.15 -82.69
N VAL A 529 5.76 12.90 -82.01
CA VAL A 529 6.53 13.97 -82.67
C VAL A 529 7.48 13.41 -83.73
N LYS A 530 8.15 12.28 -83.44
CA LYS A 530 9.05 11.63 -84.42
C LYS A 530 8.30 11.16 -85.66
N THR A 531 7.08 10.61 -85.52
CA THR A 531 6.26 10.20 -86.67
C THR A 531 5.74 11.41 -87.46
N MET A 532 5.42 12.53 -86.80
CA MET A 532 5.06 13.78 -87.48
C MET A 532 6.23 14.41 -88.25
N LEU A 533 7.45 14.40 -87.70
CA LEU A 533 8.65 14.89 -88.40
C LEU A 533 8.98 14.02 -89.62
N ALA A 534 8.92 12.70 -89.49
CA ALA A 534 9.14 11.77 -90.62
C ALA A 534 8.15 11.98 -91.78
N ARG A 535 6.91 12.40 -91.49
CA ARG A 535 5.93 12.76 -92.52
C ARG A 535 6.23 14.10 -93.21
N ARG A 536 7.00 15.00 -92.59
CA ARG A 536 7.33 16.33 -93.12
C ARG A 536 8.56 16.31 -94.06
N GLU A 537 9.43 15.32 -93.94
CA GLU A 537 10.61 15.11 -94.81
C GLU A 537 10.27 14.42 -96.14
N TYR A 538 9.06 13.89 -96.30
CA TYR A 538 8.54 13.33 -97.56
C TYR A 538 7.76 14.37 -98.37
N VAL A 539 8.42 15.48 -98.70
CA VAL A 539 8.01 16.31 -99.85
C VAL A 539 9.23 16.43 -100.75
N THR A 540 9.48 15.39 -101.53
CA THR A 540 10.42 15.44 -102.65
C THR A 540 9.77 16.29 -103.75
N VAL A 541 10.42 17.39 -104.09
CA VAL A 541 10.16 18.18 -105.31
C VAL A 541 10.34 17.23 -106.52
N PRO A 542 9.32 17.05 -107.38
CA PRO A 542 9.53 16.35 -108.65
C PRO A 542 10.42 17.19 -109.57
N ALA A 543 11.32 16.50 -110.27
CA ALA A 543 12.20 17.06 -111.30
C ALA A 543 11.45 17.71 -112.46
#